data_AF-A0A3M5VL96-F1
#
_entry.id   AF-A0A3M5VL96-F1
#
_cell.length_a   1.000
_cell.length_b   1.000
_cell.length_c   1.000
_cell.angle_alpha   90.00
_cell.angle_beta   90.00
_cell.angle_gamma   90.00
#
_symmetry.space_group_name_H-M   'P 1'
#
loop_
_entity.id
_entity.type
_entity.pdbx_description
1 polymer ?
#
loop_
_entity_poly.entity_id
_entity_poly.type
_entity_poly.pdbx_seq_one_letter_code
_entity_poly.pdbx_strand_id
1 'polypeptide(L)'
;MNKLADEKDVKAWLKGRTDLWIQPKVDGVAVTLVYDEGRLVQAISRGDGIQGQDWTPQARLIKAIPQQLPQPDSLILQGELYWRLTDHV
;
A
#
# COMPACT_ATOMS: atom_id res chain seq x y z
N MET A 1 9.31 7.04 6.49
CA MET A 1 9.19 6.37 7.81
C MET A 1 10.57 6.24 8.39
N ASN A 2 10.78 6.71 9.62
CA ASN A 2 12.05 6.53 10.31
C ASN A 2 12.11 5.10 10.83
N LYS A 3 13.15 4.36 10.44
CA LYS A 3 13.40 3.02 10.98
C LYS A 3 13.89 3.18 12.42
N LEU A 4 13.27 2.47 13.35
CA LEU A 4 13.75 2.31 14.72
C LEU A 4 14.60 1.04 14.76
N ALA A 5 15.81 1.12 15.30
CA ALA A 5 16.79 0.06 15.13
C ALA A 5 16.54 -1.13 16.09
N ASP A 6 16.02 -0.86 17.28
CA ASP A 6 15.86 -1.87 18.32
C ASP A 6 14.63 -1.65 19.23
N GLU A 7 14.42 -2.57 20.17
CA GLU A 7 13.31 -2.55 21.12
C GLU A 7 13.34 -1.32 22.05
N LYS A 8 14.52 -0.80 22.39
CA LYS A 8 14.67 0.37 23.25
C LYS A 8 14.19 1.63 22.54
N ASP A 9 14.54 1.77 21.27
CA ASP A 9 14.06 2.86 20.40
C ASP A 9 12.54 2.80 20.21
N VAL A 10 12.00 1.59 20.01
CA VAL A 10 10.55 1.38 19.94
C VAL A 10 9.89 1.77 21.25
N LYS A 11 10.36 1.31 22.40
CA LYS A 11 9.81 1.68 23.73
C LYS A 11 9.85 3.19 23.96
N ALA A 12 10.94 3.85 23.59
CA ALA A 12 11.05 5.31 23.68
C ALA A 12 10.04 6.01 22.76
N TRP A 13 9.88 5.53 21.52
CA TRP A 13 8.90 6.05 20.58
C TRP A 13 7.46 5.78 21.03
N LEU A 14 7.16 4.69 21.72
CA LEU A 14 5.80 4.40 22.20
C LEU A 14 5.38 5.27 23.40
N LYS A 15 6.35 5.81 24.15
CA LYS A 15 6.07 6.53 25.40
C LYS A 15 5.10 7.70 25.18
N GLY A 16 3.97 7.67 25.89
CA GLY A 16 2.95 8.72 25.86
C GLY A 16 2.01 8.68 24.65
N ARG A 17 2.13 7.66 23.78
CA ARG A 17 1.20 7.44 22.66
C ARG A 17 0.19 6.36 23.04
N THR A 18 -1.10 6.63 22.79
CA THR A 18 -2.20 5.66 22.95
C THR A 18 -2.86 5.40 21.60
N ASP A 19 -3.72 4.39 21.52
CA ASP A 19 -4.55 4.10 20.33
C ASP A 19 -3.74 3.87 19.05
N LEU A 20 -2.61 3.18 19.19
CA LEU A 20 -1.70 2.91 18.09
C LEU A 20 -2.28 1.87 17.13
N TRP A 21 -2.28 2.24 15.85
CA TRP A 21 -2.52 1.30 14.77
C TRP A 21 -1.19 0.70 14.31
N ILE A 22 -0.99 -0.60 14.56
CA ILE A 22 0.23 -1.33 14.17
C ILE A 22 -0.11 -2.25 13.00
N GLN A 23 0.66 -2.18 11.92
CA GLN A 23 0.54 -3.08 10.77
C GLN A 23 1.89 -3.77 10.51
N PRO A 24 1.90 -5.05 10.10
CA PRO A 24 3.09 -5.67 9.56
C PRO A 24 3.61 -4.85 8.38
N LYS A 25 4.93 -4.62 8.34
CA LYS A 25 5.53 -4.10 7.13
C LYS A 25 5.66 -5.23 6.12
N VAL A 26 4.99 -5.08 4.99
CA VAL A 26 5.13 -6.00 3.85
C VAL A 26 6.42 -5.65 3.08
N ASP A 27 7.02 -6.67 2.47
CA ASP A 27 8.09 -6.49 1.50
C ASP A 27 7.53 -6.69 0.09
N GLY A 28 7.56 -5.62 -0.70
CA GLY A 28 6.87 -5.53 -1.97
C GLY A 28 7.16 -4.23 -2.69
N VAL A 29 6.41 -3.95 -3.74
CA VAL A 29 6.53 -2.72 -4.52
C VAL A 29 5.36 -1.80 -4.23
N ALA A 30 5.67 -0.57 -3.83
CA ALA A 30 4.66 0.42 -3.55
C ALA A 30 3.89 0.83 -4.81
N VAL A 31 2.58 0.93 -4.69
CA VAL A 31 1.63 1.29 -5.76
C VAL A 31 0.63 2.32 -5.26
N THR A 32 0.20 3.19 -6.17
CA THR A 32 -0.94 4.09 -5.99
C THR A 32 -2.07 3.66 -6.91
N LEU A 33 -3.26 3.43 -6.36
CA LEU A 33 -4.48 3.14 -7.11
C LEU A 33 -5.39 4.36 -7.08
N VAL A 34 -5.86 4.78 -8.25
CA VAL A 34 -6.81 5.89 -8.38
C VAL A 34 -8.14 5.34 -8.82
N TYR A 35 -9.16 5.60 -8.01
CA TYR A 35 -10.55 5.29 -8.28
C TYR A 35 -11.31 6.57 -8.58
N ASP A 36 -12.18 6.53 -9.59
CA ASP A 36 -13.11 7.59 -9.92
C ASP A 36 -14.51 7.01 -10.07
N GLU A 37 -15.48 7.55 -9.31
CA GLU A 37 -16.82 6.98 -9.17
C GLU A 37 -16.79 5.46 -8.84
N GLY A 38 -15.83 5.07 -7.99
CA GLY A 38 -15.56 3.70 -7.61
C GLY A 38 -14.90 2.83 -8.69
N ARG A 39 -14.65 3.33 -9.91
CA ARG A 39 -13.95 2.56 -10.97
C ARG A 39 -12.45 2.76 -10.89
N LEU A 40 -11.67 1.69 -10.98
CA LEU A 40 -10.21 1.79 -11.11
C LEU A 40 -9.88 2.46 -12.45
N VAL A 41 -9.32 3.67 -12.41
CA VAL A 41 -8.92 4.43 -13.61
C VAL A 41 -7.42 4.42 -13.83
N GLN A 42 -6.61 4.33 -12.76
CA GLN A 42 -5.16 4.33 -12.88
C GLN A 42 -4.48 3.52 -11.78
N ALA A 43 -3.38 2.85 -12.12
CA ALA A 43 -2.44 2.26 -11.17
C ALA A 43 -1.02 2.74 -11.49
N ILE A 44 -0.33 3.32 -10.51
CA ILE A 44 0.96 3.99 -10.70
C ILE A 44 1.97 3.34 -9.76
N SER A 45 3.12 2.91 -10.29
CA SER A 45 4.24 2.51 -9.44
C SER A 45 4.81 3.72 -8.70
N ARG A 46 5.32 3.54 -7.48
CA ARG A 46 5.87 4.67 -6.70
C ARG A 46 7.08 5.34 -7.38
N GLY A 47 7.75 4.64 -8.30
CA GLY A 47 8.91 5.17 -9.02
C GLY A 47 10.00 5.71 -8.08
N ASP A 48 10.68 6.76 -8.51
CA ASP A 48 11.69 7.52 -7.75
C ASP A 48 11.11 8.77 -7.05
N GLY A 49 9.79 8.91 -7.02
CA GLY A 49 9.10 10.09 -6.49
C GLY A 49 8.92 11.24 -7.50
N ILE A 50 9.46 11.12 -8.72
CA ILE A 50 9.32 12.11 -9.80
C ILE A 50 8.55 11.51 -10.98
N GLN A 51 8.80 10.24 -11.33
CA GLN A 51 8.08 9.53 -12.39
C GLN A 51 7.56 8.19 -11.89
N GLY A 52 6.23 8.03 -11.87
CA GLY A 52 5.58 6.75 -11.66
C GLY A 52 5.27 6.08 -13.00
N GLN A 53 5.55 4.79 -13.13
CA GLN A 53 5.18 4.05 -14.34
C GLN A 53 3.70 3.70 -14.29
N ASP A 54 2.99 3.93 -15.39
CA ASP A 54 1.61 3.47 -15.55
C ASP A 54 1.58 1.94 -15.62
N TRP A 55 1.04 1.33 -14.57
CA TRP A 55 0.84 -0.11 -14.42
C TRP A 55 -0.63 -0.48 -14.53
N THR A 56 -1.49 0.41 -15.01
CA THR A 56 -2.93 0.18 -15.10
C THR A 56 -3.25 -1.13 -15.84
N PRO A 57 -2.69 -1.42 -17.04
CA PRO A 57 -2.99 -2.69 -17.72
C PRO A 57 -2.64 -3.92 -16.89
N GLN A 58 -1.49 -3.91 -16.21
CA GLN A 58 -1.01 -5.02 -15.39
C GLN A 58 -1.82 -5.16 -14.10
N ALA A 59 -2.15 -4.04 -13.45
CA ALA A 59 -2.97 -4.00 -12.25
C ALA A 59 -4.37 -4.56 -12.49
N ARG A 60 -4.96 -4.34 -13.67
CA ARG A 60 -6.25 -4.94 -14.06
C ARG A 60 -6.23 -6.47 -14.14
N LEU A 61 -5.05 -7.08 -14.29
CA LEU A 61 -4.88 -8.54 -14.29
C LEU A 61 -4.80 -9.13 -12.87
N ILE A 62 -4.55 -8.30 -11.85
CA ILE A 62 -4.41 -8.75 -10.47
C ILE A 62 -5.81 -8.86 -9.84
N LYS A 63 -6.28 -10.10 -9.64
CA LYS A 63 -7.62 -10.39 -9.09
C LYS A 63 -7.90 -9.74 -7.74
N ALA A 64 -6.86 -9.51 -6.93
CA ALA A 64 -6.99 -8.88 -5.62
C ALA A 64 -7.23 -7.36 -5.69
N ILE A 65 -7.01 -6.73 -6.84
CA ILE A 65 -7.31 -5.32 -7.06
C ILE A 65 -8.74 -5.20 -7.59
N PRO A 66 -9.69 -4.66 -6.80
CA PRO A 66 -11.06 -4.50 -7.25
C PRO A 66 -11.10 -3.50 -8.42
N GLN A 67 -11.79 -3.88 -9.49
CA GLN A 67 -12.00 -2.99 -10.65
C GLN A 67 -13.10 -1.96 -10.38
N GLN A 68 -14.01 -2.28 -9.46
CA GLN A 68 -15.10 -1.44 -8.99
C GLN A 68 -15.19 -1.56 -7.46
N LEU A 69 -15.25 -0.43 -6.76
CA LEU A 69 -15.51 -0.36 -5.32
C LEU A 69 -17.02 -0.51 -5.05
N PRO A 70 -17.41 -1.00 -3.85
CA PRO A 70 -18.82 -1.13 -3.47
C PRO A 70 -19.58 0.21 -3.44
N GLN A 71 -18.87 1.31 -3.19
CA GLN A 71 -19.39 2.67 -3.19
C GLN A 71 -18.76 3.46 -4.35
N PRO A 72 -19.49 4.38 -4.99
CA PRO A 72 -18.99 5.16 -6.14
C PRO A 72 -18.09 6.31 -5.68
N ASP A 73 -17.10 6.03 -4.83
CA ASP A 73 -16.21 7.03 -4.29
C ASP A 73 -15.04 7.30 -5.24
N SER A 74 -14.66 8.57 -5.37
CA SER A 74 -13.41 8.95 -6.03
C SER A 74 -12.32 9.13 -4.97
N LEU A 75 -11.30 8.27 -5.00
CA LEU A 75 -10.27 8.21 -3.97
C LEU A 75 -8.94 7.69 -4.50
N ILE A 76 -7.89 7.98 -3.73
CA ILE A 76 -6.52 7.53 -4.00
C ILE A 76 -6.11 6.61 -2.86
N LEU A 77 -5.75 5.36 -3.20
CA LEU A 77 -5.24 4.38 -2.25
C LEU A 77 -3.75 4.17 -2.48
N GLN A 78 -3.00 4.07 -1.39
CA GLN A 78 -1.59 3.69 -1.41
C GLN A 78 -1.44 2.35 -0.72
N GLY A 79 -0.65 1.47 -1.32
CA GLY A 79 -0.38 0.15 -0.77
C GLY A 79 0.91 -0.45 -1.33
N GLU A 80 1.11 -1.73 -1.05
CA GLU A 80 2.22 -2.52 -1.57
C GLU A 80 1.67 -3.74 -2.33
N LEU A 81 2.15 -3.94 -3.56
CA LEU A 81 1.98 -5.19 -4.29
C LEU A 81 3.11 -6.14 -3.89
N TYR A 82 2.76 -7.36 -3.51
CA TYR A 82 3.71 -8.36 -3.10
C TYR A 82 3.26 -9.73 -3.59
N TRP A 83 4.23 -10.63 -3.79
CA TRP A 83 3.92 -12.00 -4.13
C TRP A 83 3.57 -12.77 -2.86
N ARG A 84 2.38 -13.35 -2.80
CA ARG A 84 1.98 -14.19 -1.67
C ARG A 84 2.62 -15.57 -1.83
N LEU A 85 3.65 -15.85 -1.04
CA LEU A 85 4.17 -17.20 -0.87
C LEU A 85 3.26 -17.95 0.11
N THR A 86 2.78 -19.12 -0.30
CA THR A 86 2.09 -20.06 0.59
C THR A 86 3.16 -20.93 1.26
N ASP A 87 3.04 -21.17 2.56
CA ASP A 87 3.96 -21.98 3.38
C ASP A 87 5.39 -21.41 3.55
N HIS A 88 5.56 -20.08 3.47
CA HIS A 88 6.81 -19.42 3.87
C HIS A 88 6.72 -19.00 5.34
N VAL A 89 7.69 -19.47 6.14
CA VAL A 89 7.82 -19.26 7.60
C VAL A 89 8.22 -17.82 7.90
#